data_AF-A0A0C3JGD1-F1
#
_entry.id   AF-A0A0C3JGD1-F1
#
_cell.length_a   1.000
_cell.length_b   1.000
_cell.length_c   1.000
_cell.angle_alpha   90.00
_cell.angle_beta   90.00
_cell.angle_gamma   90.00
#
_symmetry.space_group_name_H-M   'P 1'
#
loop_
_entity.id
_entity.type
_entity.pdbx_description
1 polymer ?
#
loop_
_entity_poly.entity_id
_entity_poly.type
_entity_poly.pdbx_seq_one_letter_code
_entity_poly.pdbx_strand_id
1 'polypeptide(L)'
;AILLETSDVIPFPGDPTSEEYEAALCDCPCMFVYGLGSVSSCAITLPDGVPKAFSVMASDYVQDANMMSMVVCMFDSSCPHWGRTPVPNQNTMVQYSGHFSRAAAGGGIAVELKNITLNVGGLDNGTNSMAGVGAKK
;
A
#
# COMPACT_ATOMS: atom_id res chain seq x y z
N ALA A 1 12.14 -12.56 6.55
CA ALA A 1 10.94 -13.19 5.98
C ALA A 1 9.98 -12.06 5.62
N ILE A 2 9.26 -12.19 4.50
CA ILE A 2 8.23 -11.22 4.08
C ILE A 2 6.90 -11.74 4.62
N LEU A 3 6.19 -10.93 5.41
CA LEU A 3 4.93 -11.27 6.05
C LEU A 3 3.78 -10.73 5.23
N LEU A 4 3.50 -11.40 4.11
CA LEU A 4 2.41 -11.03 3.23
C LEU A 4 1.63 -12.27 2.89
N GLU A 5 0.31 -12.13 2.91
CA GLU A 5 -0.57 -13.10 2.28
C GLU A 5 -0.54 -12.86 0.78
N THR A 6 0.08 -13.79 0.05
CA THR A 6 0.09 -13.79 -1.41
C THR A 6 -1.01 -14.72 -1.88
N SER A 7 -1.96 -14.17 -2.63
CA SER A 7 -3.03 -14.94 -3.24
C SER A 7 -2.84 -14.92 -4.75
N ASP A 8 -2.86 -16.09 -5.37
CA ASP A 8 -3.00 -16.19 -6.82
C ASP A 8 -4.50 -16.28 -7.13
N VAL A 9 -5.04 -15.25 -7.75
CA VAL A 9 -6.47 -15.16 -8.11
C VAL A 9 -6.55 -15.05 -9.63
N ILE A 10 -6.83 -16.18 -10.27
CA ILE A 10 -7.02 -16.27 -11.72
C ILE A 10 -8.53 -16.38 -11.99
N PRO A 11 -9.24 -15.26 -12.25
CA PRO A 11 -10.63 -15.35 -12.65
C PRO A 11 -10.70 -15.95 -14.06
N PHE A 12 -10.99 -17.25 -14.15
CA PHE A 12 -11.12 -17.95 -15.42
C PHE A 12 -12.54 -18.49 -15.61
N PRO A 13 -13.28 -18.04 -16.66
CA PRO A 13 -14.60 -18.57 -16.94
C PRO A 13 -14.49 -20.01 -17.48
N GLY A 14 -15.20 -20.96 -16.86
CA GLY A 14 -15.20 -22.35 -17.32
C GLY A 14 -15.77 -23.31 -16.29
N ASP A 15 -15.88 -24.59 -16.68
CA ASP A 15 -16.20 -25.70 -15.79
C ASP A 15 -14.92 -26.23 -15.14
N PRO A 16 -14.75 -26.09 -13.81
CA PRO A 16 -13.56 -26.58 -13.10
C PRO A 16 -13.38 -28.10 -13.16
N THR A 17 -14.42 -28.84 -13.57
CA THR A 17 -14.36 -30.31 -13.70
C THR A 17 -13.87 -30.77 -15.07
N SER A 18 -13.68 -29.85 -16.03
CA SER A 18 -13.14 -30.16 -17.35
C SER A 18 -11.65 -30.48 -17.28
N GLU A 19 -11.21 -31.54 -17.98
CA GLU A 19 -9.79 -31.91 -18.11
C GLU A 19 -8.94 -30.81 -18.78
N GLU A 20 -9.58 -29.92 -19.55
CA GLU A 20 -8.94 -28.81 -20.26
C GLU A 20 -8.91 -27.51 -19.44
N TYR A 21 -9.57 -27.47 -18.27
CA TYR A 21 -9.71 -26.25 -17.47
C TYR A 21 -8.36 -25.65 -17.07
N GLU A 22 -7.48 -26.48 -16.51
CA GLU A 22 -6.13 -26.08 -16.10
C GLU A 22 -5.28 -25.61 -17.29
N ALA A 23 -5.40 -26.27 -18.44
CA ALA A 23 -4.67 -25.90 -19.66
C ALA A 23 -5.15 -24.57 -20.27
N ALA A 24 -6.36 -24.14 -19.91
CA ALA A 24 -6.96 -22.91 -20.39
C ALA A 24 -6.70 -21.71 -19.46
N LEU A 25 -6.23 -21.96 -18.22
CA LEU A 25 -5.80 -20.89 -17.32
C LEU A 25 -4.68 -20.08 -17.99
N CYS A 26 -4.83 -18.76 -18.00
CA CYS A 26 -3.76 -17.89 -18.46
C CYS A 26 -2.62 -17.97 -17.45
N ASP A 27 -1.39 -18.19 -17.91
CA ASP A 27 -0.20 -17.98 -17.09
C ASP A 27 -0.21 -16.51 -16.63
N CYS A 28 -0.67 -16.25 -15.41
CA CYS A 28 -0.74 -14.92 -14.83
C CYS A 28 0.49 -14.73 -13.92
N PRO A 29 1.60 -14.18 -14.43
CA PRO A 29 2.80 -13.97 -13.61
C PRO A 29 2.64 -12.85 -12.57
N CYS A 30 1.50 -12.17 -12.55
CA CYS A 30 1.28 -10.98 -11.75
C CYS A 30 0.75 -11.34 -10.36
N MET A 31 1.66 -11.75 -9.47
CA MET A 31 1.36 -11.92 -8.05
C MET A 31 0.65 -10.69 -7.49
N PHE A 32 -0.57 -10.90 -7.02
CA PHE A 32 -1.33 -9.86 -6.33
C PHE A 32 -0.98 -9.88 -4.85
N VAL A 33 -0.74 -8.69 -4.30
CA VAL A 33 -0.34 -8.49 -2.93
C VAL A 33 -1.44 -7.70 -2.22
N TYR A 34 -1.88 -8.22 -1.09
CA TYR A 34 -2.73 -7.52 -0.14
C TYR A 34 -1.97 -7.33 1.16
N GLY A 35 -2.13 -6.16 1.79
CA GLY A 35 -1.50 -5.95 3.07
C GLY A 35 -2.16 -4.87 3.90
N LEU A 36 -1.91 -4.96 5.20
CA LEU A 36 -2.25 -3.98 6.21
C LEU A 36 -0.96 -3.60 6.93
N GLY A 37 -0.77 -2.32 7.21
CA GLY A 37 0.37 -1.90 8.01
C GLY A 37 0.39 -0.42 8.32
N SER A 38 1.42 -0.02 9.08
CA SER A 38 1.64 1.37 9.45
C SER A 38 2.58 2.06 8.47
N VAL A 39 2.22 3.25 8.00
CA VAL A 39 3.06 4.08 7.13
C VAL A 39 4.30 4.54 7.90
N SER A 40 5.47 4.13 7.46
CA SER A 40 6.75 4.38 8.14
C SER A 40 7.55 5.53 7.53
N SER A 41 7.21 5.98 6.33
CA SER A 41 7.86 7.12 5.67
C SER A 41 6.85 8.10 5.09
N CYS A 42 7.22 9.37 4.99
CA CYS A 42 6.52 10.30 4.10
C CYS A 42 6.61 9.80 2.65
N ALA A 43 5.63 10.17 1.81
CA ALA A 43 5.73 9.88 0.39
C ALA A 43 6.78 10.77 -0.27
N ILE A 44 7.57 10.15 -1.16
CA ILE A 44 8.58 10.80 -1.97
C ILE A 44 8.22 10.62 -3.45
N THR A 45 8.60 11.59 -4.27
CA THR A 45 8.60 11.41 -5.73
C THR A 45 9.86 10.65 -6.13
N LEU A 46 9.71 9.62 -6.96
CA LEU A 46 10.83 8.83 -7.47
C LEU A 46 11.64 9.61 -8.54
N PRO A 47 12.87 9.17 -8.90
CA PRO A 47 13.77 9.93 -9.78
C PRO A 47 13.23 10.24 -11.17
N ASP A 48 12.27 9.46 -11.65
CA ASP A 48 11.53 9.66 -12.91
C ASP A 48 10.41 10.71 -12.80
N GLY A 49 10.20 11.29 -11.63
CA GLY A 49 9.40 12.50 -11.41
C GLY A 49 7.88 12.29 -11.39
N VAL A 50 7.40 11.08 -11.70
CA VAL A 50 5.98 10.79 -11.91
C VAL A 50 5.42 9.86 -10.82
N PRO A 51 5.98 8.65 -10.59
CA PRO A 51 5.54 7.81 -9.50
C PRO A 51 5.97 8.35 -8.14
N LYS A 52 5.07 8.22 -7.18
CA LYS A 52 5.31 8.48 -5.77
C LYS A 52 5.43 7.16 -5.03
N ALA A 53 6.24 7.15 -3.98
CA ALA A 53 6.48 5.98 -3.16
C ALA A 53 6.46 6.34 -1.67
N PHE A 54 5.93 5.43 -0.85
CA PHE A 54 6.03 5.49 0.61
C PHE A 54 6.22 4.07 1.17
N SER A 55 6.77 3.98 2.37
CA SER A 55 7.03 2.71 3.03
C SER A 55 5.94 2.37 4.03
N VAL A 56 5.53 1.11 4.05
CA VAL A 56 4.61 0.53 5.03
C VAL A 56 5.35 -0.56 5.78
N MET A 57 5.27 -0.51 7.11
CA MET A 57 5.67 -1.62 7.96
C MET A 57 4.46 -2.51 8.20
N ALA A 58 4.48 -3.70 7.60
CA ALA A 58 3.56 -4.77 7.90
C ALA A 58 4.11 -5.58 9.07
N SER A 59 3.24 -6.07 9.95
CA SER A 59 3.61 -6.95 11.04
C SER A 59 2.63 -8.10 11.13
N ASP A 60 3.12 -9.28 11.43
CA ASP A 60 2.30 -10.47 11.63
C ASP A 60 2.87 -11.32 12.77
N TYR A 61 2.05 -12.17 13.36
CA TYR A 61 2.46 -13.07 14.43
C TYR A 61 2.76 -14.46 13.88
N VAL A 62 4.05 -14.82 13.83
CA VAL A 62 4.53 -16.07 13.23
C VAL A 62 5.34 -16.85 14.26
N GLN A 63 4.93 -18.09 14.53
CA GLN A 63 5.63 -19.01 15.44
C GLN A 63 6.03 -18.36 16.77
N ASP A 64 5.04 -17.79 17.46
CA ASP A 64 5.20 -17.19 18.79
C ASP A 64 6.02 -15.88 18.85
N ALA A 65 6.26 -15.24 17.71
CA ALA A 65 6.91 -13.95 17.64
C ALA A 65 6.18 -12.98 16.72
N ASN A 66 6.16 -11.69 17.09
CA ASN A 66 5.79 -10.64 16.15
C ASN A 66 6.97 -10.42 15.20
N MET A 67 6.70 -10.63 13.91
CA MET A 67 7.64 -10.38 12.85
C MET A 67 7.22 -9.08 12.14
N MET A 68 8.18 -8.39 11.53
CA MET A 68 7.92 -7.20 10.74
C MET A 68 8.51 -7.30 9.35
N SER A 69 7.89 -6.64 8.38
CA SER A 69 8.33 -6.57 6.99
C SER A 69 8.08 -5.19 6.41
N MET A 70 9.05 -4.68 5.65
CA MET A 70 8.92 -3.42 4.94
C MET A 70 8.37 -3.65 3.53
N VAL A 71 7.36 -2.86 3.17
CA VAL A 71 6.77 -2.84 1.83
C VAL A 71 6.83 -1.42 1.30
N VAL A 72 7.36 -1.24 0.10
CA VAL A 72 7.39 0.05 -0.60
C VAL A 72 6.18 0.10 -1.53
N CYS A 73 5.19 0.91 -1.16
CA CYS A 73 4.02 1.14 -2.00
C CYS A 73 4.33 2.25 -3.01
N MET A 74 4.10 1.97 -4.29
CA MET A 74 4.35 2.89 -5.40
C MET A 74 3.05 3.15 -6.17
N PHE A 75 2.84 4.39 -6.61
CA PHE A 75 1.70 4.73 -7.45
C PHE A 75 2.04 5.86 -8.42
N ASP A 76 1.47 5.83 -9.61
CA ASP A 76 1.63 6.86 -10.63
C ASP A 76 0.71 8.05 -10.35
N SER A 77 1.28 9.18 -9.94
CA SER A 77 0.49 10.38 -9.61
C SER A 77 -0.06 11.15 -10.83
N SER A 78 0.35 10.78 -12.05
CA SER A 78 -0.22 11.33 -13.28
C SER A 78 -1.56 10.69 -13.64
N CYS A 79 -1.82 9.47 -13.18
CA CYS A 79 -3.12 8.81 -13.33
C CYS A 79 -4.20 9.60 -12.55
N PRO A 80 -5.34 9.98 -13.18
CA PRO A 80 -6.37 10.78 -12.52
C PRO A 80 -6.93 10.18 -11.22
N HIS A 81 -6.97 8.84 -11.13
CA HIS A 81 -7.32 8.14 -9.90
C HIS A 81 -6.38 8.52 -8.75
N TRP A 82 -5.07 8.35 -8.95
CA TRP A 82 -4.04 8.61 -7.94
C TRP A 82 -3.76 10.10 -7.70
N GLY A 83 -3.89 10.94 -8.72
CA GLY A 83 -3.73 12.39 -8.60
C GLY A 83 -4.76 13.05 -7.68
N ARG A 84 -5.89 12.39 -7.42
CA ARG A 84 -6.95 12.84 -6.50
C ARG A 84 -6.97 12.10 -5.16
N THR A 85 -6.23 11.01 -5.04
CA THR A 85 -6.15 10.23 -3.80
C THR A 85 -5.20 10.93 -2.82
N PRO A 86 -5.64 11.23 -1.58
CA PRO A 86 -4.74 11.78 -0.58
C PRO A 86 -3.59 10.83 -0.29
N VAL A 87 -2.41 11.41 -0.06
CA VAL A 87 -1.24 10.64 0.36
C VAL A 87 -1.40 10.29 1.84
N PRO A 88 -1.16 9.04 2.25
CA PRO A 88 -1.29 8.67 3.64
C PRO A 88 -0.21 9.35 4.50
N ASN A 89 -0.60 9.78 5.70
CA ASN A 89 0.31 10.41 6.65
C ASN A 89 1.21 9.36 7.30
N GLN A 90 2.42 9.76 7.69
CA GLN A 90 3.30 8.90 8.49
C GLN A 90 2.60 8.53 9.81
N ASN A 91 2.86 7.31 10.30
CA ASN A 91 2.25 6.73 11.50
C ASN A 91 0.74 6.51 11.41
N THR A 92 0.16 6.48 10.20
CA THR A 92 -1.23 6.04 9.99
C THR A 92 -1.28 4.60 9.51
N MET A 93 -2.40 3.92 9.80
CA MET A 93 -2.69 2.60 9.27
C MET A 93 -3.28 2.71 7.86
N VAL A 94 -2.79 1.86 6.96
CA VAL A 94 -3.30 1.71 5.60
C VAL A 94 -3.52 0.25 5.27
N GLN A 95 -4.61 -0.03 4.58
CA GLN A 95 -4.79 -1.26 3.83
C GLN A 95 -4.47 -0.96 2.37
N TYR A 96 -3.67 -1.81 1.74
CA TYR A 96 -3.24 -1.62 0.36
C TYR A 96 -3.39 -2.91 -0.43
N SER A 97 -3.55 -2.76 -1.73
CA SER A 97 -3.47 -3.87 -2.66
C SER A 97 -2.89 -3.46 -4.00
N GLY A 98 -2.23 -4.40 -4.67
CA GLY A 98 -1.51 -4.11 -5.90
C GLY A 98 -0.72 -5.29 -6.42
N HIS A 99 0.13 -5.04 -7.40
CA HIS A 99 1.00 -6.08 -7.95
C HIS A 99 2.39 -6.00 -7.35
N PHE A 100 2.99 -7.16 -7.11
CA PHE A 100 4.43 -7.22 -6.90
C PHE A 100 5.15 -6.63 -8.13
N SER A 101 6.08 -5.72 -7.89
CA SER A 101 6.87 -5.08 -8.94
C SER A 101 8.33 -5.52 -8.88
N ARG A 102 8.97 -5.43 -7.72
CA ARG A 102 10.39 -5.78 -7.53
C ARG A 102 10.77 -5.95 -6.06
N ALA A 103 11.94 -6.52 -5.80
CA ALA A 103 12.57 -6.42 -4.48
C ALA A 103 13.02 -4.98 -4.20
N ALA A 104 12.81 -4.51 -2.98
CA ALA A 104 13.27 -3.20 -2.53
C ALA A 104 14.73 -3.28 -2.04
N ALA A 105 15.53 -2.24 -2.30
CA ALA A 105 16.95 -2.20 -1.95
C ALA A 105 17.25 -2.41 -0.45
N GLY A 106 16.27 -2.19 0.43
CA GLY A 106 16.36 -2.38 1.89
C GLY A 106 15.91 -3.76 2.41
N GLY A 107 15.73 -4.77 1.55
CA GLY A 107 15.33 -6.11 1.99
C GLY A 107 13.82 -6.33 2.17
N GLY A 108 13.02 -5.56 1.43
CA GLY A 108 11.56 -5.70 1.35
C GLY A 108 11.09 -5.94 -0.08
N ILE A 109 9.80 -5.67 -0.33
CA ILE A 109 9.24 -5.69 -1.69
C ILE A 109 8.70 -4.31 -2.06
N ALA A 110 8.58 -4.06 -3.36
CA ALA A 110 7.88 -2.92 -3.91
C ALA A 110 6.59 -3.40 -4.57
N VAL A 111 5.49 -2.71 -4.25
CA VAL A 111 4.14 -3.01 -4.73
C VAL A 111 3.63 -1.82 -5.52
N GLU A 112 3.21 -2.06 -6.75
CA GLU A 112 2.47 -1.08 -7.56
C GLU A 112 1.01 -1.09 -7.16
N LEU A 113 0.56 0.00 -6.54
CA LEU A 113 -0.78 0.08 -5.97
C LEU A 113 -1.86 0.04 -7.05
N LYS A 114 -2.91 -0.72 -6.76
CA LYS A 114 -4.20 -0.69 -7.45
C LYS A 114 -5.32 -0.17 -6.56
N ASN A 115 -5.22 -0.36 -5.24
CA ASN A 115 -6.17 0.18 -4.28
C ASN A 115 -5.46 0.53 -2.96
N ILE A 116 -5.98 1.53 -2.27
CA ILE A 116 -5.59 1.89 -0.91
C ILE A 116 -6.82 2.34 -0.13
N THR A 117 -6.92 1.87 1.10
CA THR A 117 -7.84 2.41 2.11
C THR A 117 -6.99 3.06 3.19
N LEU A 118 -7.24 4.35 3.42
CA LEU A 118 -6.52 5.17 4.38
C LEU A 118 -7.50 6.04 5.18
N ASN A 119 -7.10 6.42 6.38
CA ASN A 119 -7.81 7.43 7.14
C ASN A 119 -7.46 8.80 6.58
N VAL A 120 -8.46 9.46 5.99
CA VAL A 120 -8.34 10.87 5.59
C VAL A 120 -8.57 11.68 6.87
N GLY A 121 -7.49 12.08 7.53
CA GLY A 121 -7.58 13.03 8.65
C GLY A 121 -8.35 14.28 8.22
N GLY A 122 -9.02 14.94 9.17
CA GLY A 122 -9.69 16.21 8.88
C GLY A 122 -8.71 17.19 8.23
N LEU A 123 -9.15 17.92 7.21
CA LEU A 123 -8.44 19.11 6.76
C LEU A 123 -8.38 20.06 7.96
N ASP A 124 -7.26 20.07 8.67
CA ASP A 124 -6.90 21.17 9.54
C ASP A 124 -6.66 22.38 8.62
N ASN A 125 -7.75 22.99 8.18
CA ASN A 125 -7.73 24.36 7.69
C ASN A 125 -7.20 25.17 8.85
N GLY A 126 -5.92 25.55 8.77
CA GLY A 126 -5.23 26.37 9.75
C GLY A 126 -5.89 27.75 9.89
N THR A 127 -7.02 27.81 10.58
CA THR A 127 -7.50 28.99 11.29
C THR A 127 -7.28 28.75 12.77
N ASN A 128 -6.01 28.63 13.17
CA ASN A 128 -5.64 28.98 14.54
C ASN A 128 -5.74 30.51 14.65
N SER A 129 -6.97 30.95 14.95
CA SER A 129 -7.25 32.21 15.60
C SER A 129 -6.34 32.33 16.82
N MET A 130 -5.44 33.31 16.80
CA MET A 130 -4.82 33.81 18.02
C MET A 130 -5.94 34.34 18.94
N ALA A 131 -6.46 33.48 19.82
CA ALA A 131 -7.16 33.93 21.01
C ALA A 131 -6.11 34.04 22.13
N GLY A 132 -5.71 35.27 22.39
CA GLY A 132 -4.60 35.62 23.27
C GLY A 132 -4.70 35.05 24.68
N VAL A 133 -3.57 34.52 25.14
CA VAL A 133 -3.24 34.45 26.56
C VAL A 133 -3.00 35.89 27.04
N GLY A 134 -3.87 36.38 27.92
CA GLY A 134 -3.79 37.75 28.45
C GLY A 134 -4.49 37.94 29.79
N ALA A 135 -3.72 37.76 30.85
CA ALA A 135 -3.80 38.41 32.17
C ALA A 135 -5.14 38.42 32.95
N LYS A 136 -5.23 37.58 33.99
CA LYS A 136 -5.97 37.94 35.21
C LYS A 136 -5.05 38.78 36.11
N LYS A 137 -5.47 40.00 36.42
CA LYS A 137 -5.05 40.74 37.62
C LYS A 137 -5.95 40.36 38.78
#